data_AF-A0AAN0M294-F1
#
_entry.id   AF-A0AAN0M294-F1
#
_cell.length_a   1.000
_cell.length_b   1.000
_cell.length_c   1.000
_cell.angle_alpha   90.00
_cell.angle_beta   90.00
_cell.angle_gamma   90.00
#
_symmetry.space_group_name_H-M   'P 1'
#
loop_
_entity.id
_entity.type
_entity.pdbx_description
1 polymer ?
#
loop_
_entity_poly.entity_id
_entity_poly.type
_entity_poly.pdbx_seq_one_letter_code
_entity_poly.pdbx_strand_id
1 'polypeptide(L)'
;MGVYDTDAFIGISRGDAVVHVVELNDSTSRDLTLIEGRMPTQKNEVVVDSMFKERSNFQIGSKVQLKSNDIFEASDLTIVGYVQSNLYMNLERGSTTIGSGNVSGFIYAQDLDKKVDVYTSARFNLSPDADVSVQRQVVIDREQALIKNRFDRLSAPIIEELEANSKTLNARERNKCYRN
;
A
#
# COMPACT_ATOMS: atom_id res chain seq x y z
N MET A 1 5.37 -13.21 -1.18
CA MET A 1 6.06 -12.56 -0.06
C MET A 1 5.35 -11.27 0.28
N GLY A 2 5.21 -10.95 1.56
CA GLY A 2 4.64 -9.67 1.98
C GLY A 2 5.61 -8.52 1.69
N VAL A 3 5.07 -7.36 1.37
CA VAL A 3 5.82 -6.13 1.08
C VAL A 3 5.11 -4.96 1.77
N TYR A 4 5.90 -4.00 2.25
CA TYR A 4 5.39 -2.72 2.71
C TYR A 4 5.48 -1.69 1.58
N ASP A 5 4.36 -1.09 1.25
CA ASP A 5 4.22 -0.07 0.22
C ASP A 5 3.08 0.87 0.58
N THR A 6 3.26 2.14 0.27
CA THR A 6 2.23 3.17 0.47
C THR A 6 2.53 4.38 -0.39
N ASP A 7 1.50 5.16 -0.68
CA ASP A 7 1.72 6.53 -1.14
C ASP A 7 2.14 7.40 0.04
N ALA A 8 3.16 8.24 -0.15
CA ALA A 8 3.67 9.11 0.90
C ALA A 8 4.12 10.46 0.34
N PHE A 9 4.07 11.48 1.20
CA PHE A 9 4.70 12.76 0.93
C PHE A 9 6.19 12.67 1.17
N ILE A 10 6.95 13.13 0.19
CA ILE A 10 8.37 13.40 0.33
C ILE A 10 8.61 14.91 0.31
N GLY A 11 9.23 15.41 1.37
CA GLY A 11 9.68 16.77 1.48
C GLY A 11 10.94 16.97 0.65
N ILE A 12 10.92 18.01 -0.17
CA ILE A 12 12.07 18.44 -0.96
C ILE A 12 12.26 19.95 -0.79
N SER A 13 13.47 20.44 -1.07
CA SER A 13 13.88 21.84 -0.85
C SER A 13 12.96 22.91 -1.46
N ARG A 14 12.10 22.57 -2.44
CA ARG A 14 11.13 23.50 -3.06
C ARG A 14 9.65 23.05 -2.95
N GLY A 15 9.32 22.14 -2.03
CA GLY A 15 7.94 21.72 -1.78
C GLY A 15 7.80 20.21 -1.51
N ASP A 16 6.57 19.78 -1.32
CA ASP A 16 6.24 18.36 -1.14
C ASP A 16 5.85 17.71 -2.48
N ALA A 17 6.28 16.46 -2.69
CA ALA A 17 5.79 15.62 -3.78
C ALA A 17 5.17 14.35 -3.21
N VAL A 18 4.15 13.81 -3.89
CA VAL A 18 3.59 12.50 -3.55
C VAL A 18 4.26 11.44 -4.40
N VAL A 19 4.80 10.41 -3.75
CA VAL A 19 5.43 9.27 -4.41
C VAL A 19 4.92 7.97 -3.82
N HIS A 20 4.95 6.93 -4.63
CA HIS A 20 4.70 5.58 -4.14
C HIS A 20 5.99 5.01 -3.55
N VAL A 21 6.02 4.77 -2.25
CA VAL A 21 7.16 4.22 -1.51
C VAL A 21 6.98 2.72 -1.40
N VAL A 22 7.99 1.96 -1.85
CA VAL A 22 8.02 0.50 -1.78
C VAL A 22 9.23 0.06 -0.98
N GLU A 23 9.05 -0.91 -0.10
CA GLU A 23 10.16 -1.57 0.57
C GLU A 23 11.00 -2.36 -0.43
N LEU A 24 12.31 -2.14 -0.40
CA LEU A 24 13.26 -2.93 -1.16
C LEU A 24 13.58 -4.23 -0.43
N ASN A 25 13.31 -5.34 -1.10
CA ASN A 25 13.63 -6.70 -0.67
C ASN A 25 13.90 -7.58 -1.90
N ASP A 26 14.22 -8.86 -1.67
CA ASP A 26 14.54 -9.80 -2.76
C ASP A 26 13.42 -9.95 -3.80
N SER A 27 12.16 -9.76 -3.42
CA SER A 27 11.04 -9.83 -4.37
C SER A 27 10.92 -8.57 -5.20
N THR A 28 11.02 -7.40 -4.57
CA THR A 28 10.81 -6.10 -5.22
C THR A 28 12.03 -5.62 -6.00
N SER A 29 13.23 -6.08 -5.66
CA SER A 29 14.45 -5.76 -6.42
C SER A 29 14.44 -6.32 -7.86
N ARG A 30 13.72 -7.42 -8.09
CA ARG A 30 13.55 -8.03 -9.42
C ARG A 30 12.67 -7.22 -10.36
N ASP A 31 11.88 -6.31 -9.81
CA ASP A 31 11.03 -5.41 -10.60
C ASP A 31 11.84 -4.25 -11.20
N LEU A 32 13.11 -4.09 -10.78
CA LEU A 32 13.92 -2.91 -11.05
C LEU A 32 15.04 -3.18 -12.06
N THR A 33 15.23 -2.22 -12.95
CA THR A 33 16.41 -2.09 -13.81
C THR A 33 17.17 -0.84 -13.40
N LEU A 34 18.43 -1.01 -12.97
CA LEU A 34 19.30 0.11 -12.63
C LEU A 34 19.70 0.89 -13.89
N ILE A 35 19.44 2.19 -13.89
CA ILE A 35 19.79 3.09 -14.99
C ILE A 35 21.11 3.82 -14.69
N GLU A 36 21.25 4.33 -13.46
CA GLU A 36 22.42 5.08 -13.04
C GLU A 36 22.59 5.05 -11.51
N GLY A 37 23.83 5.15 -11.02
CA GLY A 37 24.15 5.06 -9.60
C GLY A 37 24.30 3.61 -9.15
N ARG A 38 23.69 3.26 -8.01
CA ARG A 38 23.72 1.91 -7.46
C ARG A 38 22.42 1.54 -6.75
N MET A 39 22.25 0.26 -6.48
CA MET A 39 21.19 -0.22 -5.60
C MET A 39 21.45 0.20 -4.14
N PRO A 40 20.39 0.40 -3.34
CA PRO A 40 20.50 0.63 -1.90
C PRO A 40 21.13 -0.57 -1.19
N THR A 41 21.97 -0.30 -0.20
CA THR A 41 22.67 -1.32 0.60
C THR A 41 22.63 -1.02 2.09
N GLN A 42 22.42 0.25 2.45
CA GLN A 42 22.32 0.71 3.83
C GLN A 42 20.91 1.19 4.13
N LYS A 43 20.55 1.15 5.41
CA LYS A 43 19.28 1.70 5.91
C LYS A 43 19.09 3.13 5.43
N ASN A 44 17.85 3.46 5.04
CA ASN A 44 17.43 4.77 4.52
C ASN A 44 18.08 5.20 3.19
N GLU A 45 18.78 4.30 2.51
CA GLU A 45 19.16 4.51 1.11
C GLU A 45 18.00 4.18 0.19
N VAL A 46 17.86 4.95 -0.88
CA VAL A 46 16.77 4.80 -1.83
C VAL A 46 17.22 4.90 -3.27
N VAL A 47 16.52 4.13 -4.11
CA VAL A 47 16.53 4.36 -5.56
C VAL A 47 15.19 4.96 -5.96
N VAL A 48 15.26 5.90 -6.88
CA VAL A 48 14.10 6.68 -7.31
C VAL A 48 13.86 6.50 -8.79
N ASP A 49 12.67 6.91 -9.23
CA ASP A 49 12.31 6.85 -10.64
C ASP A 49 13.31 7.61 -11.54
N SER A 50 13.73 6.98 -12.64
CA SER A 50 14.58 7.61 -13.66
C SER A 50 14.03 8.93 -14.23
N MET A 51 12.71 9.15 -14.24
CA MET A 51 12.10 10.41 -14.65
C MET A 51 12.44 11.57 -13.70
N PHE A 52 12.84 11.28 -12.46
CA PHE A 52 13.29 12.31 -11.53
C PHE A 52 14.69 12.81 -11.82
N LYS A 53 15.45 12.17 -12.72
CA LYS A 53 16.80 12.60 -13.12
C LYS A 53 16.83 14.04 -13.63
N GLU A 54 15.81 14.45 -14.39
CA GLU A 54 15.70 15.81 -14.93
C GLU A 54 15.27 16.85 -13.86
N ARG A 55 14.84 16.40 -12.68
CA ARG A 55 14.47 17.27 -11.57
C ARG A 55 15.72 17.57 -10.75
N SER A 56 16.09 18.85 -10.65
CA SER A 56 17.26 19.33 -9.87
C SER A 56 17.24 18.90 -8.40
N ASN A 57 16.05 18.57 -7.90
CA ASN A 57 15.77 18.26 -6.51
C ASN A 57 15.97 16.77 -6.15
N PHE A 58 16.24 15.89 -7.12
CA PHE A 58 16.35 14.44 -6.95
C PHE A 58 17.69 13.86 -7.37
N GLN A 59 18.75 14.69 -7.35
CA GLN A 59 20.09 14.25 -7.74
C GLN A 59 20.62 13.15 -6.83
N ILE A 60 21.40 12.22 -7.37
CA ILE A 60 22.11 11.22 -6.57
C ILE A 60 22.99 11.94 -5.54
N GLY A 61 22.93 11.48 -4.28
CA GLY A 61 23.55 12.12 -3.12
C GLY A 61 22.66 13.15 -2.42
N SER A 62 21.53 13.54 -3.02
CA SER A 62 20.55 14.40 -2.36
C SER A 62 19.84 13.66 -1.23
N LYS A 63 19.44 14.45 -0.21
CA LYS A 63 18.56 13.98 0.85
C LYS A 63 17.13 14.43 0.59
N VAL A 64 16.19 13.51 0.76
CA VAL A 64 14.75 13.77 0.72
C VAL A 64 14.13 13.28 2.02
N GLN A 65 13.12 13.98 2.52
CA GLN A 65 12.50 13.64 3.80
C GLN A 65 11.20 12.86 3.56
N LEU A 66 11.15 11.60 3.98
CA LEU A 66 9.89 10.88 4.06
C LEU A 66 9.07 11.43 5.23
N LYS A 67 7.85 11.89 4.94
CA LYS A 67 6.92 12.27 6.00
C LYS A 67 6.30 11.02 6.62
N SER A 68 6.11 11.09 7.94
CA SER A 68 5.43 10.05 8.71
C SER A 68 4.05 9.78 8.11
N ASN A 69 3.69 8.51 7.98
CA ASN A 69 2.39 8.05 7.48
C ASN A 69 1.88 6.87 8.32
N ASP A 70 0.83 6.19 7.88
CA ASP A 70 0.24 5.07 8.63
C ASP A 70 1.12 3.83 8.67
N ILE A 71 2.05 3.69 7.72
CA ILE A 71 2.90 2.51 7.53
C ILE A 71 4.33 2.76 8.02
N PHE A 72 4.94 3.88 7.63
CA PHE A 72 6.34 4.22 7.89
C PHE A 72 6.48 5.43 8.84
N GLU A 73 7.55 5.41 9.64
CA GLU A 73 7.99 6.57 10.40
C GLU A 73 8.63 7.65 9.50
N ALA A 74 8.69 8.89 10.01
CA ALA A 74 9.42 9.94 9.30
C ALA A 74 10.92 9.59 9.24
N SER A 75 11.54 9.76 8.09
CA SER A 75 12.95 9.37 7.87
C SER A 75 13.62 10.26 6.84
N ASP A 76 14.89 10.59 7.04
CA ASP A 76 15.71 11.23 6.02
C ASP A 76 16.33 10.15 5.12
N LEU A 77 16.03 10.26 3.82
CA LEU A 77 16.40 9.29 2.81
C LEU A 77 17.50 9.84 1.92
N THR A 78 18.45 8.99 1.54
CA THR A 78 19.54 9.36 0.63
C THR A 78 19.36 8.69 -0.72
N ILE A 79 19.29 9.49 -1.78
CA ILE A 79 19.16 8.98 -3.15
C ILE A 79 20.50 8.42 -3.61
N VAL A 80 20.56 7.13 -3.94
CA VAL A 80 21.80 6.45 -4.37
C VAL A 80 21.78 5.97 -5.82
N GLY A 81 20.63 6.05 -6.49
CA GLY A 81 20.50 5.68 -7.88
C GLY A 81 19.13 5.94 -8.48
N TYR A 82 19.08 5.81 -9.81
CA TYR A 82 17.89 5.90 -10.62
C TYR A 82 17.57 4.54 -11.23
N VAL A 83 16.30 4.15 -11.15
CA VAL A 83 15.83 2.86 -11.67
C VAL A 83 14.60 3.04 -12.55
N GLN A 84 14.37 2.07 -13.42
CA GLN A 84 13.09 1.84 -14.08
C GLN A 84 12.44 0.60 -13.47
N SER A 85 11.12 0.62 -13.33
CA SER A 85 10.38 -0.53 -12.83
C SER A 85 9.39 -1.01 -13.88
N ASN A 86 9.38 -2.32 -14.14
CA ASN A 86 8.44 -2.95 -15.07
C ASN A 86 6.96 -2.80 -14.64
N LEU A 87 6.70 -2.48 -13.37
CA LEU A 87 5.36 -2.23 -12.83
C LEU A 87 4.79 -0.88 -13.25
N TYR A 88 5.64 0.05 -13.69
CA TYR A 88 5.27 1.44 -13.99
C TYR A 88 5.56 1.80 -15.45
N MET A 89 5.28 0.86 -16.38
CA MET A 89 5.45 1.06 -17.83
C MET A 89 4.41 2.00 -18.46
N ASN A 90 3.24 2.18 -17.83
CA ASN A 90 2.21 3.12 -18.28
C ASN A 90 2.35 4.45 -17.52
N LEU A 91 2.31 5.58 -18.24
CA LEU A 91 2.36 6.93 -17.68
C LEU A 91 1.21 7.26 -16.69
N GLU A 92 0.21 6.39 -16.57
CA GLU A 92 -0.81 6.45 -15.52
C GLU A 92 -0.30 5.74 -14.25
N ARG A 93 0.45 6.47 -13.42
CA ARG A 93 0.98 5.99 -12.13
C ARG A 93 -0.07 5.91 -11.02
N GLY A 94 -1.33 5.64 -11.39
CA GLY A 94 -2.46 5.64 -10.48
C GLY A 94 -2.89 7.04 -10.02
N SER A 95 -4.15 7.14 -9.61
CA SER A 95 -4.67 8.25 -8.83
C SER A 95 -4.42 7.96 -7.35
N THR A 96 -3.98 8.96 -6.60
CA THR A 96 -3.82 8.86 -5.14
C THR A 96 -4.87 9.72 -4.45
N THR A 97 -5.34 9.32 -3.28
CA THR A 97 -6.29 10.13 -2.48
C THR A 97 -5.57 11.26 -1.72
N ILE A 98 -4.23 11.31 -1.81
CA ILE A 98 -3.38 12.22 -1.07
C ILE A 98 -2.89 13.36 -1.99
N GLY A 99 -3.18 14.62 -1.62
CA GLY A 99 -2.73 15.80 -2.36
C GLY A 99 -3.58 16.14 -3.60
N SER A 100 -2.93 16.53 -4.70
CA SER A 100 -3.58 16.93 -5.95
C SER A 100 -4.09 15.76 -6.80
N GLY A 101 -4.01 14.53 -6.30
CA GLY A 101 -4.52 13.33 -6.94
C GLY A 101 -3.53 12.58 -7.83
N ASN A 102 -2.31 13.09 -8.03
CA ASN A 102 -1.33 12.51 -8.95
C ASN A 102 -0.04 12.05 -8.23
N VAL A 103 0.31 10.78 -8.42
CA VAL A 103 1.59 10.23 -7.98
C VAL A 103 2.70 10.71 -8.92
N SER A 104 3.69 11.40 -8.38
CA SER A 104 4.79 11.98 -9.17
C SER A 104 5.78 10.94 -9.69
N GLY A 105 5.84 9.76 -9.06
CA GLY A 105 6.79 8.68 -9.35
C GLY A 105 6.84 7.69 -8.19
N PHE A 106 7.85 6.82 -8.18
CA PHE A 106 8.05 5.85 -7.11
C PHE A 106 9.44 5.95 -6.48
N ILE A 107 9.58 5.40 -5.28
CA ILE A 107 10.83 5.26 -4.54
C ILE A 107 10.89 3.86 -3.94
N TYR A 108 12.02 3.17 -4.10
CA TYR A 108 12.29 1.91 -3.41
C TYR A 108 13.31 2.17 -2.32
N ALA A 109 12.95 1.82 -1.09
CA ALA A 109 13.72 2.18 0.10
C ALA A 109 14.20 0.95 0.88
N GLN A 110 15.46 1.01 1.32
CA GLN A 110 16.07 -0.03 2.14
C GLN A 110 15.77 0.19 3.62
N ASP A 111 15.19 -0.83 4.25
CA ASP A 111 15.08 -0.96 5.71
C ASP A 111 14.46 0.26 6.42
N LEU A 112 13.27 0.68 5.98
CA LEU A 112 12.53 1.77 6.63
C LEU A 112 11.92 1.33 7.97
N ASP A 113 11.90 2.26 8.93
CA ASP A 113 11.20 2.07 10.21
C ASP A 113 9.68 2.04 10.01
N LYS A 114 9.04 0.98 10.52
CA LYS A 114 7.61 0.68 10.31
C LYS A 114 6.82 0.90 11.59
N LYS A 115 5.58 1.40 11.45
CA LYS A 115 4.60 1.54 12.54
C LYS A 115 3.70 0.35 12.73
N VAL A 116 3.60 -0.49 11.70
CA VAL A 116 2.66 -1.62 11.64
C VAL A 116 3.40 -2.92 11.38
N ASP A 117 2.96 -3.98 12.05
CA ASP A 117 3.48 -5.34 11.89
C ASP A 117 2.67 -6.15 10.86
N VAL A 118 1.99 -5.47 9.94
CA VAL A 118 1.17 -6.08 8.89
C VAL A 118 1.61 -5.58 7.52
N TYR A 119 1.89 -6.52 6.62
CA TYR A 119 2.22 -6.21 5.23
C TYR A 119 1.04 -5.56 4.51
N THR A 120 1.32 -4.56 3.69
CA THR A 120 0.32 -3.80 2.93
C THR A 120 0.05 -4.40 1.56
N SER A 121 1.04 -5.11 0.99
CA SER A 121 0.90 -5.82 -0.29
C SER A 121 1.55 -7.20 -0.27
N ALA A 122 1.18 -8.01 -1.26
CA ALA A 122 1.71 -9.35 -1.45
C ALA A 122 2.25 -9.51 -2.88
N ARG A 123 3.49 -10.00 -3.00
CA ARG A 123 4.14 -10.36 -4.26
C ARG A 123 4.01 -11.85 -4.52
N PHE A 124 3.57 -12.20 -5.73
CA PHE A 124 3.45 -13.59 -6.19
C PHE A 124 4.45 -13.84 -7.31
N ASN A 125 5.32 -14.82 -7.12
CA ASN A 125 6.17 -15.34 -8.19
C ASN A 125 5.44 -16.51 -8.81
N LEU A 126 5.05 -16.37 -10.07
CA LEU A 126 4.41 -17.42 -10.85
C LEU A 126 5.46 -18.12 -11.72
N SER A 127 5.19 -19.37 -12.08
CA SER A 127 6.02 -20.06 -13.05
C SER A 127 5.86 -19.40 -14.44
N PRO A 128 6.87 -19.46 -15.32
CA PRO A 128 6.83 -18.76 -16.62
C PRO A 128 5.68 -19.18 -17.53
N ASP A 129 5.16 -20.39 -17.33
CA ASP A 129 4.05 -21.02 -18.05
C ASP A 129 2.67 -20.76 -17.41
N ALA A 130 2.63 -20.11 -16.24
CA ALA A 130 1.39 -19.83 -15.56
C ALA A 130 0.58 -18.73 -16.26
N ASP A 131 -0.71 -18.98 -16.47
CA ASP A 131 -1.63 -17.94 -16.92
C ASP A 131 -1.91 -16.96 -15.77
N VAL A 132 -1.34 -15.76 -15.89
CA VAL A 132 -1.48 -14.66 -14.92
C VAL A 132 -2.95 -14.28 -14.70
N SER A 133 -3.80 -14.38 -15.72
CA SER A 133 -5.23 -14.02 -15.63
C SER A 133 -5.98 -14.99 -14.73
N VAL A 134 -5.70 -16.29 -14.88
CA VAL A 134 -6.29 -17.34 -14.04
C VAL A 134 -5.82 -17.17 -12.59
N GLN A 135 -4.51 -16.99 -12.38
CA GLN A 135 -3.95 -16.83 -11.04
C GLN A 135 -4.48 -15.56 -10.35
N ARG A 136 -4.63 -14.45 -11.11
CA ARG A 136 -5.25 -13.23 -10.61
C ARG A 136 -6.68 -13.49 -10.13
N GLN A 137 -7.48 -14.22 -10.91
CA GLN A 137 -8.85 -14.53 -10.52
C GLN A 137 -8.90 -15.37 -9.23
N VAL A 138 -8.03 -16.38 -9.10
CA VAL A 138 -7.93 -17.19 -7.87
C VAL A 138 -7.63 -16.33 -6.64
N VAL A 139 -6.73 -15.35 -6.77
CA VAL A 139 -6.40 -14.43 -5.67
C VAL A 139 -7.60 -13.56 -5.31
N ILE A 140 -8.28 -12.98 -6.31
CA ILE A 140 -9.48 -12.15 -6.11
C ILE A 140 -10.59 -12.96 -5.42
N ASP A 141 -10.87 -14.17 -5.89
CA ASP A 141 -11.93 -15.01 -5.33
C ASP A 141 -11.65 -15.37 -3.86
N ARG A 142 -10.37 -15.67 -3.54
CA ARG A 142 -9.95 -15.94 -2.15
C ARG A 142 -10.06 -14.69 -1.28
N GLU A 143 -9.65 -13.54 -1.79
CA GLU A 143 -9.76 -12.28 -1.08
C GLU A 143 -11.23 -11.96 -0.73
N GLN A 144 -12.12 -12.06 -1.72
CA GLN A 144 -13.56 -11.85 -1.52
C GLN A 144 -14.15 -12.84 -0.50
N ALA A 145 -13.75 -14.11 -0.56
CA ALA A 145 -14.18 -15.10 0.42
C ALA A 145 -13.69 -14.78 1.85
N LEU A 146 -12.45 -14.31 2.01
CA LEU A 146 -11.91 -13.91 3.31
C LEU A 146 -12.61 -12.67 3.88
N ILE A 147 -12.85 -11.66 3.03
CA ILE A 147 -13.58 -10.45 3.41
C ILE A 147 -15.00 -10.82 3.84
N LYS A 148 -15.70 -11.63 3.04
CA LYS A 148 -17.05 -12.10 3.35
C LYS A 148 -17.10 -12.88 4.67
N ASN A 149 -16.21 -13.85 4.85
CA ASN A 149 -16.16 -14.63 6.10
C ASN A 149 -15.87 -13.77 7.32
N ARG A 150 -14.99 -12.76 7.19
CA ARG A 150 -14.72 -11.80 8.26
C ARG A 150 -15.95 -10.95 8.57
N PHE A 151 -16.63 -10.45 7.53
CA PHE A 151 -17.85 -9.66 7.67
C PHE A 151 -18.95 -10.48 8.36
N ASP A 152 -19.22 -11.69 7.87
CA ASP A 152 -20.25 -12.58 8.43
C ASP A 152 -19.97 -12.86 9.91
N ARG A 153 -18.71 -13.15 10.27
CA ARG A 153 -18.31 -13.38 11.67
C ARG A 153 -18.52 -12.16 12.57
N LEU A 154 -18.23 -10.95 12.08
CA LEU A 154 -18.35 -9.72 12.87
C LEU A 154 -19.80 -9.23 12.97
N SER A 155 -20.60 -9.46 11.93
CA SER A 155 -21.99 -9.03 11.86
C SER A 155 -22.96 -10.00 12.53
N ALA A 156 -22.68 -11.31 12.52
CA ALA A 156 -23.50 -12.34 13.16
C ALA A 156 -23.94 -12.00 14.61
N PRO A 157 -23.04 -11.65 15.55
CA PRO A 157 -23.46 -11.37 16.93
C PRO A 157 -24.36 -10.11 17.02
N ILE A 158 -24.10 -9.10 16.21
CA ILE A 158 -24.89 -7.86 16.16
C ILE A 158 -26.28 -8.15 15.59
N ILE A 159 -26.36 -8.96 14.54
CA ILE A 159 -27.63 -9.33 13.90
C ILE A 159 -28.47 -10.17 14.87
N GLU A 160 -27.88 -11.16 15.55
CA GLU A 160 -28.58 -11.97 16.55
C GLU A 160 -29.14 -11.12 17.70
N GLU A 161 -28.37 -10.13 18.18
CA GLU A 161 -28.80 -9.21 19.22
C GLU A 161 -29.96 -8.31 18.76
N LEU A 162 -29.90 -7.78 17.53
CA LEU A 162 -30.97 -6.99 16.94
C LEU A 162 -32.26 -7.82 16.78
N GLU A 163 -32.15 -9.06 16.33
CA GLU A 163 -33.30 -9.96 16.19
C GLU A 163 -33.91 -10.34 17.54
N ALA A 164 -33.08 -10.62 18.55
CA ALA A 164 -33.54 -10.88 19.91
C ALA A 164 -34.26 -9.65 20.51
N ASN A 165 -33.69 -8.46 20.31
CA ASN A 165 -34.29 -7.21 20.76
C ASN A 165 -35.61 -6.90 20.05
N SER A 166 -35.69 -7.12 18.73
CA SER A 166 -36.95 -6.95 17.99
C SER A 166 -38.03 -7.92 18.47
N LYS A 167 -37.69 -9.20 18.72
CA LYS A 167 -38.64 -10.19 19.25
C LYS A 167 -39.16 -9.79 20.64
N THR A 168 -38.28 -9.29 21.52
CA THR A 168 -38.69 -8.85 22.86
C THR A 168 -39.51 -7.56 22.84
N LEU A 169 -39.20 -6.61 21.94
CA LEU A 169 -40.02 -5.41 21.72
C LEU A 169 -41.42 -5.76 21.23
N ASN A 170 -41.53 -6.59 20.18
CA ASN A 170 -42.82 -7.04 19.66
C ASN A 170 -43.63 -7.84 20.69
N ALA A 171 -42.98 -8.58 21.60
CA ALA A 171 -43.65 -9.26 22.71
C ALA A 171 -44.15 -8.25 23.77
N ARG A 172 -43.38 -7.20 24.07
CA ARG A 172 -43.77 -6.12 24.99
C ARG A 172 -44.93 -5.28 24.43
N GLU A 173 -44.94 -4.99 23.13
CA GLU A 173 -46.01 -4.24 22.47
C GLU A 173 -47.32 -5.04 22.43
N ARG A 174 -47.25 -6.33 22.08
CA ARG A 174 -48.44 -7.22 22.14
C ARG A 174 -49.03 -7.29 23.55
N ASN A 175 -48.21 -7.43 24.59
CA ASN A 175 -48.69 -7.45 25.98
C ASN A 175 -49.28 -6.12 26.47
N LYS A 176 -48.97 -4.99 25.83
CA LYS A 176 -49.63 -3.71 26.11
C LYS A 176 -51.01 -3.59 25.45
N CYS A 177 -51.22 -4.18 24.27
CA CYS A 177 -52.53 -4.16 23.59
C CYS A 177 -53.61 -5.01 24.28
N TYR A 178 -53.24 -6.06 25.03
CA TYR A 178 -54.20 -6.92 25.76
C TYR A 178 -54.58 -6.38 27.16
N ARG A 179 -54.12 -5.19 27.55
CA ARG A 179 -54.39 -4.58 28.87
C ARG A 179 -55.37 -3.40 28.84
N ASN A 180 -56.08 -3.18 27.73
CA ASN A 180 -57.16 -2.19 27.61
C ASN A 180 -58.53 -2.87 27.50
#